data_AF-A0A7K5UFW4-F1
#
_entry.id   AF-A0A7K5UFW4-F1
#
_cell.length_a   1.000
_cell.length_b   1.000
_cell.length_c   1.000
_cell.angle_alpha   90.00
_cell.angle_beta   90.00
_cell.angle_gamma   90.00
#
_symmetry.space_group_name_H-M   'P 1'
#
loop_
_entity.id
_entity.type
_entity.pdbx_description
1 polymer ?
#
loop_
_entity_poly.entity_id
_entity_poly.type
_entity_poly.pdbx_seq_one_letter_code
_entity_poly.pdbx_strand_id
1 'polypeptide(L)' 'RDRRAMAGLTRTLGIFGAFAIAVGAALYPIYFRPLLLPEEYKKEQSINRAGIVQEDIQPAGI' A
#
# COMPACT_ATOMS: atom_id res chain seq x y z
N ARG A 1 18.64 -1.97 37.37
CA ARG A 1 17.95 -2.05 36.05
C ARG A 1 17.52 -0.64 35.66
N ASP A 2 18.19 -0.02 34.68
CA ASP A 2 18.01 1.39 34.36
C ASP A 2 16.66 1.66 33.68
N ARG A 3 15.72 2.23 34.45
CA ARG A 3 14.38 2.59 33.96
C ARG A 3 14.41 3.60 32.82
N ARG A 4 15.44 4.46 32.75
CA ARG A 4 15.61 5.48 31.71
C ARG A 4 15.95 4.86 30.35
N ALA A 5 16.81 3.84 30.32
CA ALA A 5 17.15 3.13 29.09
C ALA A 5 15.94 2.36 28.52
N MET A 6 15.16 1.72 29.39
CA MET A 6 13.93 1.02 28.99
C MET A 6 12.87 1.99 28.45
N ALA A 7 12.71 3.17 29.06
CA ALA A 7 11.77 4.18 28.56
C ALA A 7 12.14 4.72 27.17
N GLY A 8 13.43 4.90 26.90
CA GLY A 8 13.93 5.29 25.57
C GLY A 8 13.62 4.25 24.51
N LEU A 9 13.88 2.97 24.80
CA LEU A 9 13.60 1.86 23.88
C LEU A 9 12.09 1.74 23.57
N THR A 10 11.23 1.80 24.60
CA THR A 10 9.77 1.72 24.41
C THR A 10 9.26 2.88 23.55
N ARG A 11 9.77 4.10 23.75
CA ARG A 11 9.40 5.26 22.92
C ARG A 11 9.80 5.07 21.46
N THR A 12 11.03 4.60 21.21
CA THR A 12 11.51 4.33 19.85
C THR A 12 10.65 3.27 19.17
N LEU A 13 10.39 2.14 19.83
CA LEU A 13 9.53 1.09 19.30
C LEU A 13 8.11 1.59 19.01
N GLY A 14 7.55 2.42 19.88
CA GLY A 14 6.25 3.03 19.68
C GLY A 14 6.19 3.92 18.43
N ILE A 15 7.21 4.76 18.22
CA ILE A 15 7.28 5.66 17.06
C ILE A 15 7.40 4.86 15.76
N PHE A 16 8.32 3.90 15.69
CA PHE A 16 8.53 3.11 14.48
C PHE A 16 7.36 2.15 14.21
N GLY A 17 6.75 1.57 15.24
CA GLY A 17 5.54 0.76 15.10
C GLY A 17 4.37 1.58 14.56
N ALA A 18 4.13 2.77 15.11
CA ALA A 18 3.09 3.68 14.61
C ALA A 18 3.35 4.12 13.18
N PHE A 19 4.61 4.41 12.84
CA PHE A 19 5.00 4.75 11.47
C PHE A 19 4.74 3.61 10.48
N ALA A 20 5.13 2.37 10.81
CA ALA A 20 4.87 1.21 9.96
C ALA A 20 3.37 0.98 9.72
N ILE A 21 2.54 1.14 10.76
CA ILE A 21 1.08 1.06 10.65
C ILE A 21 0.55 2.15 9.72
N ALA A 22 1.03 3.40 9.87
CA ALA A 22 0.60 4.51 9.03
C ALA A 22 0.93 4.28 7.55
N VAL A 23 2.15 3.81 7.25
CA VAL A 23 2.57 3.46 5.88
C VAL A 23 1.71 2.32 5.32
N GLY A 24 1.51 1.25 6.10
CA GLY A 24 0.66 0.13 5.71
C GLY A 24 -0.78 0.56 5.40
N ALA A 25 -1.37 1.40 6.25
CA ALA A 25 -2.72 1.93 6.05
C ALA A 25 -2.83 2.80 4.80
N ALA A 26 -1.85 3.67 4.56
CA ALA A 26 -1.82 4.52 3.37
C ALA A 26 -1.67 3.72 2.07
N LEU A 27 -0.87 2.65 2.09
CA LEU A 27 -0.62 1.80 0.93
C LEU A 27 -1.69 0.71 0.72
N TYR A 28 -2.49 0.39 1.74
CA TYR A 28 -3.48 -0.68 1.70
C TYR A 28 -4.44 -0.60 0.50
N PRO A 29 -5.13 0.52 0.21
CA PRO A 29 -6.09 0.55 -0.89
C PRO A 29 -5.43 0.51 -2.29
N ILE A 30 -4.16 0.91 -2.40
CA ILE A 30 -3.46 1.06 -3.69
C ILE A 30 -2.72 -0.23 -4.06
N TYR A 31 -2.13 -0.91 -3.07
CA TYR A 31 -1.27 -2.08 -3.32
C TYR A 31 -1.91 -3.38 -2.82
N PHE A 32 -2.33 -3.43 -1.55
CA PHE A 32 -2.78 -4.68 -0.94
C PHE A 32 -4.21 -5.06 -1.32
N ARG A 33 -5.18 -4.13 -1.26
CA ARG A 33 -6.59 -4.41 -1.62
C ARG A 33 -6.70 -4.98 -3.05
N PRO A 34 -6.04 -4.43 -4.08
CA PRO A 34 -6.09 -5.00 -5.44
C PRO A 34 -5.54 -6.43 -5.53
N LEU A 35 -4.49 -6.73 -4.77
CA LEU A 35 -3.86 -8.07 -4.75
C LEU A 35 -4.70 -9.10 -3.99
N LEU A 36 -5.38 -8.67 -2.92
CA LEU A 36 -6.26 -9.53 -2.13
C LEU A 36 -7.61 -9.78 -2.82
N LEU A 37 -8.11 -8.81 -3.60
CA LEU A 37 -9.42 -8.84 -4.26
C LEU A 37 -9.27 -8.62 -5.78
N PRO A 38 -8.56 -9.51 -6.49
CA PRO A 38 -8.19 -9.28 -7.89
C PRO A 38 -9.39 -9.18 -8.84
N GLU A 39 -10.45 -9.96 -8.60
CA GLU A 39 -11.64 -9.95 -9.48
C GLU A 39 -12.48 -8.68 -9.29
N GLU A 40 -12.64 -8.20 -8.05
CA GLU A 40 -13.30 -6.93 -7.76
C GLU A 40 -12.50 -5.77 -8.34
N TYR A 41 -11.18 -5.78 -8.16
CA TYR A 41 -10.30 -4.78 -8.73
C TYR A 41 -10.34 -4.76 -10.27
N LYS A 42 -10.34 -5.92 -10.94
CA LYS A 42 -10.50 -6.00 -12.40
C LYS A 42 -11.84 -5.42 -12.87
N LYS A 43 -12.93 -5.67 -12.13
CA LYS A 43 -14.24 -5.09 -12.43
C LYS A 43 -14.27 -3.57 -12.25
N GLU A 44 -13.67 -3.05 -11.18
CA GLU A 44 -13.52 -1.61 -10.99
C GLU A 44 -12.64 -1.00 -12.11
N GLN A 45 -11.54 -1.66 -12.48
CA GLN A 45 -10.64 -1.22 -13.54
C GLN A 45 -11.30 -1.23 -14.93
N SER A 46 -12.13 -2.22 -15.25
CA SER A 46 -12.80 -2.27 -16.56
C SER A 46 -13.76 -1.10 -16.75
N ILE A 47 -14.39 -0.63 -15.68
CA ILE A 47 -15.23 0.58 -15.68
C ILE A 47 -14.35 1.83 -15.80
N ASN A 48 -13.30 1.93 -14.97
CA ASN A 48 -12.41 3.11 -14.95
C ASN A 48 -11.55 3.25 -16.22
N ARG A 49 -11.34 2.17 -16.97
CA ARG A 49 -10.60 2.12 -18.25
C ARG A 49 -11.50 1.91 -19.46
N ALA A 50 -12.80 2.14 -19.34
CA ALA A 50 -13.70 2.04 -20.47
C ALA A 50 -13.23 3.01 -21.59
N GLY A 51 -13.04 2.47 -22.80
CA GLY A 51 -12.57 3.24 -23.96
C GLY A 51 -11.05 3.45 -24.03
N ILE A 52 -10.27 2.88 -23.10
CA ILE A 52 -8.80 2.87 -23.15
C ILE A 52 -8.34 1.53 -23.74
N VAL A 53 -7.93 1.53 -25.01
CA VAL A 53 -7.26 0.40 -25.66
C VAL A 53 -5.78 0.50 -25.31
N GLN A 54 -5.28 -0.45 -24.51
CA GLN A 54 -3.90 -0.34 -24.01
C GLN A 54 -2.89 -0.47 -25.14
N GLU A 55 -3.21 -1.21 -26.18
CA GLU A 55 -2.40 -1.42 -27.38
C GLU A 55 -2.18 -0.14 -28.19
N ASP A 56 -3.09 0.84 -28.10
CA ASP A 56 -2.99 2.12 -28.81
C ASP A 56 -2.12 3.14 -28.06
N ILE A 57 -1.93 2.94 -26.75
CA ILE A 57 -1.27 3.91 -25.84
C ILE A 57 0.06 3.36 -25.33
N GLN A 58 0.17 2.04 -25.18
CA GLN A 58 1.41 1.42 -24.73
C GLN A 58 2.41 1.41 -25.89
N PRO A 59 3.57 2.07 -25.74
CA PRO A 59 4.60 1.99 -26.76
C PRO A 59 5.00 0.52 -26.96
N ALA A 60 5.25 0.15 -28.21
CA ALA A 60 5.61 -1.22 -28.57
C ALA A 60 6.86 -1.68 -27.80
N GLY A 61 6.65 -2.55 -26.81
CA GLY A 61 7.66 -3.42 -26.22
C GLY A 61 8.70 -2.74 -25.33
N ILE A 62 8.47 -2.85 -24.01
CA ILE A 62 9.46 -3.49 -23.12
C ILE A 62 8.85 -4.82 -22.70
#